data_AF-A0A349DG15-F1
#
_entry.id   AF-A0A349DG15-F1
#
_cell.length_a   1.000
_cell.length_b   1.000
_cell.length_c   1.000
_cell.angle_alpha   90.00
_cell.angle_beta   90.00
_cell.angle_gamma   90.00
#
_symmetry.space_group_name_H-M   'P 1'
#
loop_
_entity.id
_entity.type
_entity.pdbx_description
1 polymer ?
#
loop_
_entity_poly.entity_id
_entity_poly.type
_entity_poly.pdbx_seq_one_letter_code
_entity_poly.pdbx_strand_id
1 'polypeptide(L)' 'MRPKEILVNLSIEYEHFMKTNKKDTLKKFIINEMKHQNTGLVLLKKYLIDYHHFSSLDASKFVTYCAAQLR' A
#
# COMPACT_ATOMS: atom_id res chain seq x y z
N MET A 1 9.98 -9.62 11.99
CA MET A 1 9.26 -10.00 10.76
C MET A 1 10.13 -9.62 9.56
N ARG A 2 10.33 -10.53 8.61
CA ARG A 2 11.19 -10.28 7.43
C ARG A 2 10.45 -9.41 6.43
N PRO A 3 11.13 -8.52 5.67
CA PRO A 3 10.47 -7.66 4.69
C PRO A 3 9.56 -8.41 3.70
N LYS A 4 9.98 -9.61 3.27
CA LYS A 4 9.17 -10.46 2.38
C LYS A 4 7.84 -10.90 3.01
N GLU A 5 7.82 -11.20 4.31
CA GLU A 5 6.59 -11.59 5.01
C GLU A 5 5.62 -10.42 5.11
N ILE A 6 6.14 -9.20 5.32
CA ILE A 6 5.30 -7.99 5.37
C ILE A 6 4.62 -7.75 4.02
N LEU A 7 5.36 -7.90 2.92
CA LEU A 7 4.80 -7.71 1.58
C LEU A 7 3.74 -8.75 1.22
N VAL A 8 3.95 -10.02 1.63
CA VAL A 8 2.95 -11.07 1.45
C VAL A 8 1.69 -10.77 2.26
N ASN A 9 1.84 -10.35 3.52
CA ASN A 9 0.70 -9.98 4.36
C ASN A 9 -0.09 -8.80 3.78
N LEU A 10 0.59 -7.75 3.29
CA LEU A 10 -0.05 -6.62 2.61
C LEU A 10 -0.89 -7.08 1.40
N SER A 11 -0.40 -8.06 0.64
CA SER A 11 -1.16 -8.62 -0.50
C SER A 11 -2.43 -9.33 -0.04
N ILE A 12 -2.33 -10.16 1.00
CA ILE A 12 -3.47 -10.90 1.56
C ILE A 12 -4.52 -9.92 2.13
N GLU A 13 -4.06 -8.93 2.89
CA GLU A 13 -4.94 -7.91 3.47
C GLU A 13 -5.61 -7.06 2.39
N TYR A 14 -4.88 -6.71 1.32
CA TYR A 14 -5.44 -6.00 0.19
C TYR A 14 -6.53 -6.82 -0.52
N GLU A 15 -6.32 -8.11 -0.75
CA GLU A 15 -7.36 -9.00 -1.31
C GLU A 15 -8.61 -9.05 -0.44
N HIS A 16 -8.45 -9.10 0.89
CA HIS A 16 -9.57 -9.03 1.82
C HIS A 16 -10.27 -7.67 1.73
N PHE A 17 -9.50 -6.58 1.68
CA PHE A 17 -9.98 -5.21 1.58
C PHE A 17 -10.74 -4.96 0.26
N MET A 18 -10.34 -5.61 -0.83
CA MET A 18 -11.04 -5.56 -2.12
C MET A 18 -12.44 -6.16 -2.09
N LYS A 19 -12.66 -7.21 -1.30
CA LYS A 19 -13.98 -7.86 -1.22
C LYS A 19 -15.05 -6.94 -0.62
N THR A 20 -14.65 -5.94 0.16
CA THR A 20 -15.55 -4.98 0.82
C THR A 20 -15.60 -3.61 0.14
N ASN A 21 -14.74 -3.32 -0.84
CA ASN A 21 -14.57 -1.99 -1.43
C ASN A 21 -14.64 -1.99 -2.97
N LYS A 22 -15.58 -1.21 -3.54
CA LYS A 22 -15.86 -1.20 -4.99
C LYS A 22 -15.09 -0.16 -5.83
N LYS A 23 -14.50 0.88 -5.22
CA LYS A 23 -13.83 1.98 -5.95
C LYS A 23 -12.63 2.55 -5.17
N ASP A 24 -11.57 2.89 -5.91
CA ASP A 24 -10.32 3.49 -5.42
C ASP A 24 -9.65 2.65 -4.32
N THR A 25 -9.79 1.34 -4.44
CA THR A 25 -9.52 0.39 -3.36
C THR A 25 -8.06 0.38 -2.96
N LEU A 26 -7.14 0.42 -3.92
CA LEU A 26 -5.69 0.50 -3.65
C LEU A 26 -5.32 1.77 -2.89
N LYS A 27 -5.88 2.92 -3.31
CA LYS A 27 -5.65 4.20 -2.64
C LYS A 27 -6.12 4.15 -1.18
N LYS A 28 -7.35 3.70 -0.95
CA LYS A 28 -7.92 3.59 0.39
C LYS A 28 -7.14 2.63 1.28
N PHE A 29 -6.72 1.49 0.72
CA PHE A 29 -5.90 0.53 1.42
C PHE A 29 -4.57 1.15 1.87
N ILE A 30 -3.82 1.78 0.96
CA ILE A 30 -2.53 2.40 1.29
C ILE A 30 -2.67 3.50 2.36
N ILE A 31 -3.73 4.32 2.29
CA ILE A 31 -4.02 5.33 3.33
C ILE A 31 -4.33 4.66 4.67
N ASN A 32 -5.13 3.59 4.67
CA ASN A 32 -5.45 2.81 5.87
C ASN A 32 -4.18 2.22 6.51
N GLU A 33 -3.30 1.64 5.69
CA GLU A 33 -2.02 1.07 6.13
C GLU A 33 -1.13 2.10 6.82
N MET A 34 -0.99 3.28 6.21
CA MET A 34 -0.20 4.37 6.79
C MET A 34 -0.79 4.87 8.11
N LYS A 35 -2.12 4.88 8.25
CA LYS A 35 -2.82 5.39 9.42
C LYS A 35 -2.82 4.42 10.60
N HIS A 36 -2.95 3.11 10.32
CA HIS A 36 -3.25 2.11 11.35
C HIS A 36 -2.16 1.05 11.54
N GLN A 37 -1.36 0.76 10.52
CA GLN A 37 -0.44 -0.38 10.54
C GLN A 37 1.03 -0.01 10.69
N ASN A 38 1.36 1.29 10.70
CA ASN A 38 2.76 1.79 10.76
C ASN A 38 3.67 1.17 9.69
N THR A 39 3.10 0.68 8.59
CA THR A 39 3.86 0.13 7.47
C THR A 39 4.65 1.27 6.84
N GLY A 40 5.98 1.25 6.99
CA GLY A 40 6.84 2.32 6.51
C GLY A 40 6.69 2.58 5.01
N LEU A 41 6.83 3.85 4.60
CA LEU A 41 6.64 4.29 3.20
C LEU A 41 7.49 3.51 2.19
N VAL A 42 8.68 3.06 2.59
CA VAL A 42 9.59 2.25 1.77
C VAL A 42 8.97 0.88 1.44
N LEU A 43 8.32 0.24 2.42
CA LEU A 43 7.66 -1.05 2.24
C LEU A 43 6.41 -0.91 1.38
N LEU A 44 5.62 0.15 1.57
CA LEU A 44 4.47 0.44 0.73
C LEU A 44 4.89 0.72 -0.72
N LYS A 45 5.99 1.46 -0.92
CA LYS A 45 6.57 1.64 -2.25
C LYS A 45 6.97 0.30 -2.88
N LYS A 46 7.67 -0.56 -2.12
CA LYS A 46 8.10 -1.88 -2.61
C LYS A 46 6.91 -2.78 -2.94
N TYR A 47 5.86 -2.75 -2.12
CA TYR A 47 4.62 -3.45 -2.37
C TYR A 47 3.97 -3.03 -3.69
N LEU A 48 3.88 -1.73 -3.97
CA LEU A 48 3.32 -1.23 -5.23
C LEU A 48 4.12 -1.66 -6.46
N ILE A 49 5.45 -1.73 -6.35
CA ILE A 49 6.32 -2.20 -7.44
C ILE A 49 6.15 -3.70 -7.65
N ASP A 50 6.26 -4.49 -6.58
CA ASP A 50 6.33 -5.95 -6.66
C ASP A 50 4.94 -6.58 -6.95
N TYR A 51 3.85 -6.02 -6.43
CA TYR A 51 2.50 -6.61 -6.48
C TYR A 51 1.49 -5.84 -7.35
N HIS A 52 1.75 -4.55 -7.64
CA HIS A 52 0.87 -3.72 -8.47
C HIS A 52 1.54 -3.22 -9.74
N HIS A 53 2.78 -3.67 -10.01
CA HIS A 53 3.55 -3.35 -11.21
C HIS A 53 3.74 -1.84 -11.45
N PHE A 54 3.77 -1.04 -10.39
CA PHE A 54 4.11 0.37 -10.51
C PHE A 54 5.57 0.53 -10.92
N SER A 55 5.87 1.55 -11.72
CA SER A 55 7.25 2.01 -11.85
C SER A 55 7.74 2.56 -10.51
N SER A 56 9.05 2.57 -10.28
CA SER A 56 9.62 3.13 -9.04
C SER A 56 9.23 4.59 -8.83
N LEU A 57 9.10 5.38 -9.92
CA LEU A 57 8.69 6.78 -9.88
C LEU A 57 7.21 6.91 -9.51
N ASP A 58 6.35 6.13 -10.15
CA ASP A 58 4.90 6.19 -9.91
C ASP A 58 4.55 5.69 -8.50
N ALA A 59 5.21 4.63 -8.03
CA ALA A 59 5.05 4.14 -6.67
C ALA A 59 5.43 5.21 -5.65
N SER A 60 6.55 5.92 -5.88
CA SER A 60 6.95 7.06 -5.05
C SER A 60 5.92 8.18 -5.06
N LYS A 61 5.45 8.60 -6.24
CA LYS A 61 4.41 9.65 -6.35
C LYS A 61 3.12 9.25 -5.64
N PHE A 62 2.69 8.00 -5.81
CA PHE A 62 1.45 7.48 -5.24
C PHE A 62 1.49 7.42 -3.71
N VAL A 63 2.59 6.91 -3.14
CA VAL A 63 2.81 6.85 -1.68
C VAL A 63 2.84 8.26 -1.09
N THR A 64 3.58 9.19 -1.71
CA THR A 64 3.63 10.60 -1.26
C THR A 64 2.25 11.26 -1.35
N TYR A 65 1.50 11.02 -2.42
CA TYR A 65 0.14 11.52 -2.58
C TYR A 65 -0.81 10.99 -1.50
N CYS A 66 -0.70 9.72 -1.12
CA CYS A 66 -1.49 9.13 -0.04
C CYS A 66 -1.10 9.71 1.32
N ALA A 67 0.20 9.85 1.59
CA ALA A 67 0.72 10.42 2.84
C ALA A 67 0.28 11.88 3.03
N ALA A 68 0.18 12.66 1.94
CA ALA A 68 -0.28 14.05 1.99
C ALA A 68 -1.76 14.19 2.41
N GLN A 69 -2.58 13.15 2.27
CA GLN A 69 -4.00 13.14 2.65
C GLN A 69 -4.24 12.76 4.13
N LEU A 70 -3.20 12.43 4.87
CA LEU A 70 -3.26 12.11 6.31
C LEU A 70 -3.01 13.33 7.20
N ARG A 71 -2.78 14.51 6.59
CA ARG A 71 -2.60 15.78 7.28
C ARG A 71 -3.91 16.46 7.61
#